data_AF-A0A6A4GA41-F1
#
_entry.id   AF-A0A6A4GA41-F1
#
_cell.length_a   1.000
_cell.length_b   1.000
_cell.length_c   1.000
_cell.angle_alpha   90.00
_cell.angle_beta   90.00
_cell.angle_gamma   90.00
#
_symmetry.space_group_name_H-M   'P 1'
#
loop_
_entity.id
_entity.type
_entity.pdbx_description
1 polymer ?
#
loop_
_entity_poly.entity_id
_entity_poly.type
_entity_poly.pdbx_seq_one_letter_code
_entity_poly.pdbx_strand_id
1 'polypeptide(L)'
;GPGTRSDSLEAHFGYHNWKKYTNMGDTLWSRYWTALKDRNCQREAHQGLTDSLPPDLVDKWNGICVAWENAPHPKEVAEDGLKIVNPFSVKREYMTQAQVEVELALEDEMMEQKGIPLHNQTRPGKFILMGLALKES
;
A
#
# COMPACT_ATOMS: atom_id res chain seq x y z
N GLY A 1 39.74 33.82 -7.73
CA GLY A 1 40.75 33.05 -8.50
C GLY A 1 40.28 31.62 -8.69
N PRO A 2 40.95 30.79 -9.50
CA PRO A 2 40.52 29.41 -9.78
C PRO A 2 40.38 28.51 -8.52
N GLY A 3 41.05 28.83 -7.41
CA GLY A 3 40.89 28.14 -6.11
C GLY A 3 39.58 28.45 -5.37
N THR A 4 38.97 29.62 -5.61
CA THR A 4 37.82 30.10 -4.83
C THR A 4 36.60 29.18 -4.91
N ARG A 5 36.41 28.49 -6.04
CA ARG A 5 35.35 27.48 -6.19
C ARG A 5 35.62 26.24 -5.33
N SER A 6 36.86 25.76 -5.32
CA SER A 6 37.25 24.58 -4.52
C SER A 6 37.12 24.89 -3.03
N ASP A 7 37.62 26.04 -2.60
CA ASP A 7 37.57 26.49 -1.20
C ASP A 7 36.12 26.65 -0.71
N SER A 8 35.24 27.19 -1.56
CA SER A 8 33.81 27.31 -1.24
C SER A 8 33.15 25.94 -1.06
N LEU A 9 33.44 24.99 -1.95
CA LEU A 9 32.87 23.64 -1.86
C LEU A 9 33.39 22.90 -0.62
N GLU A 10 34.68 23.01 -0.31
CA GLU A 10 35.27 22.40 0.87
C GLU A 10 34.68 22.97 2.17
N ALA A 11 34.51 24.29 2.26
CA ALA A 11 33.86 24.93 3.40
C ALA A 11 32.39 24.47 3.56
N HIS A 12 31.63 24.40 2.46
CA HIS A 12 30.24 23.94 2.50
C HIS A 12 30.12 22.47 2.89
N PHE A 13 30.94 21.58 2.31
CA PHE A 13 30.93 20.16 2.65
C PHE A 13 31.45 19.91 4.06
N GLY A 14 32.50 20.61 4.49
CA GLY A 14 33.02 20.55 5.86
C GLY A 14 31.96 20.92 6.89
N TYR A 15 31.25 22.04 6.68
CA TYR A 15 30.16 22.46 7.55
C TYR A 15 28.97 21.47 7.55
N HIS A 16 28.62 20.93 6.37
CA HIS A 16 27.53 19.96 6.26
C HIS A 16 27.89 18.63 6.95
N ASN A 17 29.13 18.17 6.85
CA ASN A 17 29.63 16.99 7.54
C ASN A 17 29.66 17.21 9.05
N TRP A 18 30.18 18.35 9.52
CA TRP A 18 30.15 18.71 10.94
C TRP A 18 28.72 18.67 11.50
N LYS A 19 27.75 19.29 10.81
CA LYS A 19 26.33 19.24 11.21
C LYS A 19 25.78 17.81 11.23
N LYS A 20 26.15 16.95 10.29
CA LYS A 20 25.76 15.54 10.32
C LYS A 20 26.30 14.87 11.57
N TYR A 21 27.60 15.01 11.86
CA TYR A 21 28.21 14.36 13.01
C TYR A 21 27.63 14.85 14.34
N THR A 22 27.40 16.15 14.50
CA THR A 22 26.83 16.70 15.74
C THR A 22 25.35 16.35 15.92
N ASN A 23 24.57 16.32 14.83
CA ASN A 23 23.12 16.14 14.91
C ASN A 23 22.64 14.70 14.65
N MET A 24 23.55 13.78 14.29
CA MET A 24 23.19 12.38 14.00
C MET A 24 22.57 11.72 15.22
N GLY A 25 23.13 11.96 16.42
CA GLY A 25 22.61 11.41 17.67
C GLY A 25 21.16 11.81 17.92
N ASP A 26 20.87 13.12 17.86
CA ASP A 26 19.51 13.65 18.05
C ASP A 26 18.54 13.15 16.98
N THR A 27 19.00 13.05 15.73
CA THR A 27 18.20 12.54 14.62
C THR A 27 17.84 11.07 14.83
N LEU A 28 18.81 10.24 15.19
CA LEU A 28 18.60 8.81 15.45
C LEU A 28 17.71 8.61 16.69
N TRP A 29 17.90 9.41 17.73
CA TRP A 29 17.08 9.38 18.93
C TRP A 29 15.61 9.72 18.63
N SER A 30 15.37 10.79 17.87
CA SER A 30 14.03 11.18 17.43
C SER A 30 13.37 10.08 16.60
N ARG A 31 14.10 9.51 15.62
CA ARG A 31 13.62 8.41 14.78
C ARG A 31 13.32 7.16 15.59
N TYR A 32 14.14 6.84 16.58
CA TYR A 32 13.92 5.72 17.48
C TYR A 32 12.60 5.87 18.25
N TRP A 33 12.33 7.03 18.82
CA TRP A 33 11.06 7.29 19.51
C TRP A 33 9.85 7.22 18.58
N THR A 34 9.96 7.76 17.37
CA THR A 34 8.91 7.63 16.36
C THR A 34 8.68 6.16 16.00
N ALA A 35 9.74 5.40 15.72
CA ALA A 35 9.65 3.98 15.40
C ALA A 35 9.05 3.16 16.55
N LEU A 36 9.33 3.51 17.81
CA LEU A 36 8.69 2.87 18.97
C LEU A 36 7.18 3.11 19.00
N LYS A 37 6.73 4.35 18.74
CA LYS A 37 5.31 4.69 18.69
C LYS A 37 4.62 3.93 17.56
N ASP A 38 5.22 3.93 16.37
CA ASP A 38 4.69 3.25 15.18
C ASP A 38 4.61 1.74 15.41
N ARG A 39 5.65 1.13 15.99
CA ARG A 39 5.66 -0.29 16.38
C ARG A 39 4.51 -0.61 17.33
N ASN A 40 4.30 0.21 18.35
CA ASN A 40 3.22 -0.04 19.32
C ASN A 40 1.85 0.04 18.63
N CYS A 41 1.62 1.06 17.81
CA CYS A 41 0.39 1.20 17.02
C CYS A 41 0.14 -0.02 16.12
N GLN A 42 1.17 -0.45 15.39
CA GLN A 42 1.11 -1.63 14.52
C GLN A 42 0.83 -2.92 15.31
N ARG A 43 1.43 -3.10 16.48
CA ARG A 43 1.18 -4.28 17.33
C ARG A 43 -0.27 -4.33 17.78
N GLU A 44 -0.81 -3.23 18.30
CA GLU A 44 -2.21 -3.19 18.74
C GLU A 44 -3.18 -3.41 17.57
N ALA A 45 -2.92 -2.80 16.41
CA ALA A 45 -3.72 -3.00 15.21
C ALA A 45 -3.69 -4.45 14.71
N HIS A 46 -2.49 -5.07 14.70
CA HIS A 46 -2.32 -6.46 14.31
C HIS A 46 -3.04 -7.41 15.28
N GLN A 47 -2.90 -7.18 16.58
CA GLN A 47 -3.56 -8.00 17.59
C GLN A 47 -5.08 -7.87 17.50
N GLY A 48 -5.61 -6.65 17.42
CA GLY A 48 -7.04 -6.42 17.26
C GLY A 48 -7.61 -7.05 15.98
N LEU A 49 -6.88 -6.99 14.87
CA LEU A 49 -7.27 -7.68 13.63
C LEU A 49 -7.26 -9.20 13.82
N THR A 50 -6.21 -9.75 14.42
CA THR A 50 -6.07 -11.19 14.64
C THR A 50 -7.19 -11.73 15.53
N ASP A 51 -7.50 -11.02 16.62
CA ASP A 51 -8.56 -11.38 17.58
C ASP A 51 -9.97 -11.27 16.97
N SER A 52 -10.14 -10.43 15.95
CA SER A 52 -11.42 -10.26 15.24
C SER A 52 -11.69 -11.33 14.17
N LEU A 53 -10.67 -12.12 13.79
CA LEU A 53 -10.77 -13.11 12.73
C LEU A 53 -10.96 -14.53 13.29
N PRO A 54 -11.59 -15.45 12.52
CA PRO A 54 -11.68 -16.84 12.92
C PRO A 54 -10.28 -17.47 13.10
N PRO A 55 -10.05 -18.25 14.17
CA PRO A 55 -8.74 -18.81 14.48
C PRO A 55 -8.21 -19.71 13.35
N ASP A 56 -9.09 -20.51 12.74
CA ASP A 56 -8.73 -21.38 11.61
C ASP A 56 -8.17 -20.60 10.41
N LEU A 57 -8.64 -19.37 10.19
CA LEU A 57 -8.16 -18.52 9.10
C LEU A 57 -6.79 -17.94 9.42
N VAL A 58 -6.59 -17.50 10.66
CA VAL A 58 -5.32 -16.98 11.18
C VAL A 58 -4.24 -18.07 11.08
N ASP A 59 -4.55 -19.30 11.50
CA ASP A 59 -3.59 -20.42 11.47
C ASP A 59 -3.17 -20.77 10.04
N LYS A 60 -4.13 -20.80 9.10
CA LYS A 60 -3.83 -21.03 7.68
C LYS A 60 -2.91 -19.93 7.13
N TRP A 61 -3.21 -18.67 7.42
CA TRP A 61 -2.41 -17.54 6.96
C TRP A 61 -0.99 -17.57 7.54
N ASN A 62 -0.86 -17.83 8.84
CA ASN A 62 0.43 -17.98 9.51
C ASN A 62 1.24 -19.13 8.92
N GLY A 63 0.59 -20.27 8.62
CA GLY A 63 1.23 -21.40 7.95
C GLY A 63 1.79 -21.03 6.58
N ILE A 64 1.05 -20.27 5.77
CA ILE A 64 1.52 -19.78 4.47
C ILE A 64 2.74 -18.84 4.64
N CYS A 65 2.66 -17.90 5.59
CA CYS A 65 3.76 -16.96 5.86
C CYS A 65 5.03 -17.70 6.29
N VAL A 66 4.92 -18.65 7.22
CA VAL A 66 6.06 -19.44 7.74
C VAL A 66 6.65 -20.32 6.65
N ALA A 67 5.81 -20.99 5.85
CA ALA A 67 6.28 -21.81 4.73
C ALA A 67 7.04 -20.97 3.69
N TRP A 68 6.55 -19.76 3.40
CA TRP A 68 7.23 -18.83 2.48
C TRP A 68 8.55 -18.30 3.05
N GLU A 69 8.62 -18.03 4.36
CA GLU A 69 9.82 -17.49 4.99
C GLU A 69 10.95 -18.51 5.11
N ASN A 70 10.60 -19.78 5.34
CA ASN A 70 11.54 -20.89 5.44
C ASN A 70 12.01 -21.44 4.08
N ALA A 71 11.41 -21.02 2.97
CA ALA A 71 11.78 -21.51 1.64
C ALA A 71 13.22 -21.07 1.26
N PRO A 72 14.03 -21.97 0.65
CA PRO A 72 15.38 -21.64 0.22
C PRO A 72 15.41 -20.60 -0.91
N HIS A 73 16.49 -19.82 -0.99
CA HIS A 73 16.68 -18.86 -2.08
C HIS A 73 17.18 -19.58 -3.35
N PRO A 74 16.60 -19.28 -4.53
CA PRO A 74 15.58 -18.27 -4.81
C PRO A 74 14.16 -18.70 -4.37
N LYS A 75 13.44 -17.82 -3.63
CA LYS A 75 12.09 -18.04 -3.06
C LYS A 75 10.97 -18.24 -4.10
N GLU A 76 11.32 -18.41 -5.37
CA GLU A 76 10.40 -18.57 -6.50
C GLU A 76 10.12 -20.05 -6.81
N VAL A 77 11.01 -20.96 -6.37
CA VAL A 77 10.97 -22.38 -6.67
C VAL A 77 11.07 -23.16 -5.36
N ALA A 78 10.04 -23.93 -5.02
CA ALA A 78 10.09 -24.88 -3.92
C ALA A 78 11.11 -26.00 -4.22
N GLU A 79 11.57 -26.68 -3.18
CA GLU A 79 12.43 -27.87 -3.32
C GLU A 79 11.77 -28.95 -4.20
N ASP A 80 10.43 -29.02 -4.22
CA ASP A 80 9.63 -29.91 -5.07
C ASP A 80 9.39 -29.39 -6.51
N GLY A 81 10.00 -28.26 -6.90
CA GLY A 81 9.82 -27.63 -8.21
C GLY A 81 8.51 -26.85 -8.39
N LEU A 82 7.67 -26.78 -7.35
CA LEU A 82 6.43 -26.00 -7.31
C LEU A 82 6.71 -24.50 -7.14
N LYS A 83 5.99 -23.66 -7.89
CA LYS A 83 6.15 -22.20 -7.82
C LYS A 83 5.60 -21.68 -6.50
N ILE A 84 6.47 -21.12 -5.67
CA ILE A 84 6.08 -20.47 -4.42
C ILE A 84 5.60 -19.05 -4.73
N VAL A 85 4.36 -18.73 -4.34
CA VAL A 85 3.78 -17.40 -4.52
C VAL A 85 4.03 -16.57 -3.27
N ASN A 86 4.54 -15.34 -3.44
CA ASN A 86 4.74 -14.42 -2.33
C ASN A 86 3.38 -14.03 -1.71
N PRO A 87 3.10 -14.38 -0.44
CA PRO A 87 1.81 -14.09 0.20
C PRO A 87 1.55 -12.59 0.34
N PHE A 88 2.59 -11.76 0.39
CA PHE A 88 2.47 -10.30 0.49
C PHE A 88 2.30 -9.61 -0.87
N SER A 89 2.43 -10.36 -1.97
CA SER A 89 2.25 -9.78 -3.30
C SER A 89 0.76 -9.59 -3.60
N VAL A 90 0.34 -8.33 -3.72
CA VAL A 90 -1.02 -7.99 -4.12
C VAL A 90 -1.08 -7.99 -5.64
N LYS A 91 -1.74 -9.00 -6.22
CA LYS A 91 -2.16 -8.92 -7.63
C LYS A 91 -3.40 -8.02 -7.67
N ARG A 92 -3.22 -6.78 -8.11
CA ARG A 92 -4.35 -5.89 -8.37
C ARG A 92 -4.91 -6.25 -9.74
N GLU A 93 -6.13 -6.73 -9.74
CA GLU A 93 -6.92 -6.79 -10.96
C GLU A 93 -7.42 -5.38 -11.24
N TYR A 94 -7.05 -4.85 -12.40
CA TYR A 94 -7.53 -3.55 -12.85
C TYR A 94 -8.61 -3.79 -13.88
N MET A 95 -9.80 -3.27 -13.61
CA MET A 95 -10.84 -3.18 -14.61
C MET A 95 -10.67 -1.86 -15.37
N THR A 96 -10.76 -1.89 -16.69
CA THR A 96 -10.71 -0.65 -17.47
C THR A 96 -11.95 0.19 -17.19
N GLN A 97 -11.88 1.51 -17.30
CA GLN A 97 -13.04 2.37 -17.10
C GLN A 97 -14.23 1.96 -17.98
N ALA A 98 -13.97 1.58 -19.23
CA ALA A 98 -14.99 1.09 -20.14
C ALA A 98 -15.68 -0.20 -19.64
N GLN A 99 -14.94 -1.11 -19.01
CA GLN A 99 -15.53 -2.30 -18.40
C GLN A 99 -16.39 -1.95 -17.17
N VAL A 100 -15.97 -0.97 -16.37
CA VAL A 100 -16.74 -0.48 -15.21
C VAL A 100 -18.04 0.19 -15.68
N GLU A 101 -17.98 0.96 -16.77
CA GLU A 101 -19.13 1.59 -17.39
C GLU A 101 -20.16 0.57 -17.89
N VAL A 102 -19.69 -0.52 -18.51
CA VAL A 102 -20.56 -1.61 -18.98
C VAL A 102 -21.24 -2.32 -17.80
N GLU A 103 -20.50 -2.61 -16.73
CA GLU A 103 -21.06 -3.25 -15.53
C GLU A 103 -22.13 -2.37 -14.86
N LEU A 104 -21.84 -1.08 -14.68
CA LEU A 104 -22.78 -0.11 -14.12
C LEU A 104 -24.04 0.06 -14.98
N ALA A 105 -23.90 0.04 -16.32
CA ALA A 105 -25.04 0.11 -17.22
C ALA A 105 -25.94 -1.14 -17.13
N LEU A 106 -25.33 -2.33 -17.03
CA LEU A 106 -26.06 -3.59 -16.83
C LEU A 106 -26.80 -3.62 -15.49
N GLU A 107 -26.17 -3.16 -14.41
CA GLU A 107 -26.83 -3.04 -13.11
C GLU A 107 -28.04 -2.09 -13.17
N ASP A 108 -27.91 -0.96 -13.85
CA ASP A 108 -29.01 -0.03 -14.07
C ASP A 108 -30.17 -0.70 -14.84
N GLU A 109 -29.88 -1.44 -15.92
CA GLU A 109 -30.89 -2.19 -16.67
C GLU A 109 -31.60 -3.25 -15.80
N MET A 110 -30.85 -4.01 -15.00
CA MET A 110 -31.41 -5.01 -14.08
C MET A 110 -32.34 -4.38 -13.02
N MET A 111 -31.99 -3.20 -12.52
CA MET A 111 -32.81 -2.47 -11.55
C MET A 111 -34.10 -1.95 -12.18
N GLU A 112 -34.08 -1.62 -13.48
CA GLU A 112 -35.27 -1.29 -14.27
C GLU A 112 -36.21 -2.48 -14.42
N GLN A 113 -35.66 -3.64 -14.76
CA GLN A 113 -36.42 -4.88 -14.89
C GLN A 113 -37.05 -5.31 -13.55
N LYS A 114 -36.38 -5.02 -12.42
CA LYS A 114 -36.91 -5.25 -11.07
C LYS A 114 -37.93 -4.19 -10.62
N GLY A 115 -38.19 -3.16 -11.43
CA GLY A 115 -39.19 -2.13 -11.14
C GLY A 115 -38.81 -1.21 -9.97
N ILE A 116 -37.51 -1.06 -9.67
CA ILE A 116 -37.05 -0.21 -8.57
C ILE A 116 -37.20 1.26 -9.01
N PRO A 117 -37.99 2.07 -8.28
CA PRO A 117 -38.30 3.43 -8.70
C PRO A 117 -37.08 4.35 -8.59
N LEU A 118 -36.93 5.23 -9.57
CA LEU A 118 -35.96 6.32 -9.53
C LEU A 118 -36.35 7.32 -8.43
N HIS A 119 -35.49 7.53 -7.44
CA HIS A 119 -35.69 8.62 -6.47
C HIS A 119 -35.27 9.99 -7.04
N ASN A 120 -34.21 10.00 -7.85
CA ASN A 120 -33.63 11.19 -8.48
C ASN A 120 -33.64 11.04 -10.00
N GLN A 121 -33.50 12.14 -10.75
CA GLN A 121 -33.47 12.13 -12.22
C GLN A 121 -32.31 11.30 -12.83
N THR A 122 -31.22 11.09 -12.07
CA THR A 122 -30.04 10.35 -12.53
C THR A 122 -29.80 9.12 -11.66
N ARG A 123 -29.49 7.98 -12.29
CA ARG A 123 -29.14 6.74 -11.60
C ARG A 123 -27.73 6.81 -10.98
N PRO A 124 -27.45 6.03 -9.92
CA PRO A 124 -26.17 6.07 -9.22
C PRO A 124 -24.96 5.83 -10.12
N GLY A 125 -24.99 4.83 -11.02
CA GLY A 125 -23.88 4.53 -11.91
C GLY A 125 -23.55 5.71 -12.82
N LYS A 126 -24.57 6.29 -13.45
CA LYS A 126 -24.42 7.49 -14.29
C LYS A 126 -23.96 8.73 -13.51
N PHE A 127 -24.41 8.91 -12.26
CA PHE A 127 -23.97 10.01 -11.40
C PHE A 127 -22.48 9.92 -11.06
N ILE A 128 -21.98 8.71 -10.77
CA ILE A 128 -20.55 8.46 -10.54
C ILE A 128 -19.73 8.81 -11.78
N LEU A 129 -20.17 8.38 -12.97
CA LEU A 129 -19.49 8.69 -14.23
C LEU A 129 -19.43 10.20 -14.51
N MET A 130 -20.53 10.92 -14.25
CA MET A 130 -20.55 12.38 -14.35
C MET A 130 -19.53 13.04 -13.40
N GLY A 131 -19.43 12.56 -12.17
CA GLY A 131 -18.45 13.05 -11.19
C GLY A 131 -17.00 12.78 -11.61
N LEU A 132 -16.73 11.63 -12.23
CA LEU A 132 -15.41 11.31 -12.78
C LEU A 132 -15.05 12.23 -13.95
N ALA A 133 -15.98 12.44 -14.89
CA ALA A 133 -15.77 13.34 -16.03
C ALA A 133 -15.46 14.79 -15.61
N LEU A 134 -16.07 15.28 -14.53
CA LEU A 134 -15.81 16.62 -13.99
C LEU A 134 -14.41 16.77 -13.37
N LYS A 135 -13.83 15.69 -12.83
CA LYS A 135 -12.50 15.71 -12.20
C LYS A 135 -11.36 15.71 -13.23
N GLU A 136 -11.61 15.18 -14.42
CA GLU A 136 -10.62 15.10 -15.51
C GLU A 136 -10.54 16.38 -16.36
N SER A 137 -11.47 17.32 -16.18
CA SER A 137 -11.46 18.65 -16.81
C SER A 137 -10.69 19.69 -16.00
#